data_AF-E8X7E6-F1
#
_entry.id   AF-E8X7E6-F1
#
_cell.length_a   1.000
_cell.length_b   1.000
_cell.length_c   1.000
_cell.angle_alpha   90.00
_cell.angle_beta   90.00
_cell.angle_gamma   90.00
#
_symmetry.space_group_name_H-M   'P 1'
#
loop_
_entity.id
_entity.type
_entity.pdbx_description
1 polymer ?
#
loop_
_entity_poly.entity_id
_entity_poly.type
_entity_poly.pdbx_seq_one_letter_code
_entity_poly.pdbx_strand_id
1 'polypeptide(L)'
;MFQFSYKLKVSERVKAKCDRHPRYNPEREGRSGIKGGCSTCFSLYDLHQARLSLDSAHHEFLRKAIPWTQVSKPRKKAEGSASSQSSSAL
;
A
#
# COMPACT_ATOMS: atom_id res chain seq x y z
N MET A 1 -8.02 -6.58 31.62
CA MET A 1 -8.52 -5.54 30.69
C MET A 1 -7.94 -5.86 29.32
N PHE A 2 -8.78 -6.15 28.31
CA PHE A 2 -8.30 -6.58 27.00
C PHE A 2 -7.96 -5.37 26.14
N GLN A 3 -6.70 -5.27 25.71
CA GLN A 3 -6.23 -4.25 24.77
C GLN A 3 -6.05 -4.90 23.39
N PHE A 4 -6.72 -4.38 22.36
CA PHE A 4 -6.52 -4.81 20.99
C PHE A 4 -5.36 -4.03 20.36
N SER A 5 -4.34 -4.74 19.88
CA SER A 5 -3.19 -4.18 19.17
C SER A 5 -2.92 -5.01 17.93
N TYR A 6 -2.79 -4.35 16.77
CA TYR A 6 -2.57 -5.01 15.50
C TYR A 6 -1.62 -4.21 14.62
N LYS A 7 -0.63 -4.89 14.03
CA LYS A 7 0.34 -4.31 13.09
C LYS A 7 0.55 -5.28 11.95
N LEU A 8 0.11 -4.91 10.75
CA LEU A 8 0.35 -5.67 9.52
C LEU A 8 1.43 -4.99 8.69
N LYS A 9 2.41 -5.77 8.20
CA LYS A 9 3.40 -5.32 7.22
C LYS A 9 3.45 -6.35 6.10
N VAL A 10 3.06 -5.94 4.89
CA VAL A 10 3.19 -6.75 3.67
C VAL A 10 4.22 -6.04 2.78
N SER A 11 5.35 -6.69 2.50
CA SER A 11 6.44 -6.12 1.69
C SER A 11 6.90 -7.08 0.61
N GLU A 12 5.94 -7.61 -0.15
CA GLU A 12 6.23 -8.51 -1.26
C GLU A 12 6.23 -7.77 -2.59
N ARG A 13 7.26 -8.03 -3.41
CA ARG A 13 7.37 -7.48 -4.77
C ARG A 13 7.32 -8.62 -5.77
N VAL A 14 6.16 -8.80 -6.40
CA VAL A 14 5.99 -9.81 -7.45
C VAL A 14 6.20 -9.18 -8.83
N LYS A 15 7.11 -9.76 -9.61
CA LYS A 15 7.28 -9.48 -11.04
C LYS A 15 7.09 -10.78 -11.79
N ALA A 16 5.95 -10.95 -12.45
CA ALA A 16 5.62 -12.17 -13.16
C ALA A 16 5.12 -11.86 -14.57
N LYS A 17 5.43 -12.72 -15.53
CA LYS A 17 5.02 -12.65 -16.92
C LYS A 17 4.81 -14.06 -17.47
N CYS A 18 4.01 -14.19 -18.52
CA CYS A 18 3.89 -15.44 -19.26
C CYS A 18 4.81 -15.38 -20.49
N ASP A 19 5.76 -16.31 -20.61
CA ASP A 19 6.67 -16.32 -21.76
C ASP A 19 5.95 -16.68 -23.07
N ARG A 20 4.89 -17.50 -23.00
CA ARG A 20 4.04 -17.84 -24.16
C ARG A 20 3.15 -16.69 -24.60
N HIS A 21 2.77 -15.82 -23.66
CA HIS A 21 1.86 -14.70 -23.89
C HIS A 21 2.42 -13.41 -23.29
N PRO A 22 3.49 -12.84 -23.86
CA PRO A 22 4.18 -11.69 -23.27
C PRO A 22 3.35 -10.42 -23.24
N ARG A 23 2.27 -10.36 -24.01
CA ARG A 23 1.34 -9.22 -24.07
C ARG A 23 0.13 -9.38 -23.15
N TYR A 24 -0.09 -10.57 -22.57
CA TYR A 24 -1.25 -10.78 -21.71
C TYR A 24 -1.12 -9.94 -20.44
N ASN A 25 -2.11 -9.07 -20.20
CA ASN A 25 -2.19 -8.25 -19.01
C ASN A 25 -3.46 -8.58 -18.21
N PRO A 26 -3.36 -9.22 -17.03
CA PRO A 26 -4.53 -9.63 -16.24
C PRO A 26 -5.36 -8.46 -15.71
N GLU A 27 -4.76 -7.27 -15.53
CA GLU A 27 -5.47 -6.06 -15.08
C GLU A 27 -6.36 -5.47 -16.17
N ARG A 28 -5.91 -5.51 -17.44
CA ARG A 28 -6.62 -4.89 -18.57
C ARG A 28 -7.55 -5.86 -19.28
N GLU A 29 -7.12 -7.10 -19.47
CA GLU A 29 -7.83 -8.08 -20.30
C GLU A 29 -8.68 -9.06 -19.47
N GLY A 30 -8.42 -9.15 -18.17
CA GLY A 30 -9.11 -10.06 -17.27
C GLY A 30 -9.00 -11.53 -17.69
N ARG A 31 -9.98 -12.33 -17.27
CA ARG A 31 -10.01 -13.77 -17.54
C ARG A 31 -10.26 -14.10 -19.02
N SER A 32 -11.06 -13.28 -19.72
CA SER A 32 -11.40 -13.49 -21.13
C SER A 32 -10.22 -13.30 -22.09
N GLY A 33 -9.18 -12.58 -21.68
CA GLY A 33 -7.95 -12.42 -22.47
C GLY A 33 -7.05 -13.66 -22.53
N ILE A 34 -7.37 -14.72 -21.77
CA ILE A 34 -6.53 -15.91 -21.68
C ILE A 34 -6.65 -16.74 -22.97
N LYS A 35 -5.53 -16.92 -23.66
CA LYS A 35 -5.45 -17.67 -24.92
C LYS A 35 -5.15 -19.13 -24.69
N GLY A 36 -5.90 -20.00 -25.37
CA GLY A 36 -5.64 -21.44 -25.43
C GLY A 36 -5.60 -22.15 -24.07
N GLY A 37 -6.30 -21.63 -23.06
CA GLY A 37 -6.31 -22.23 -21.72
C GLY A 37 -4.95 -22.22 -21.01
N CYS A 38 -4.11 -21.22 -21.27
CA CYS A 38 -2.76 -21.17 -20.70
C CYS A 38 -2.76 -21.12 -19.17
N SER A 39 -2.21 -22.15 -18.53
CA SER A 39 -2.12 -22.26 -17.07
C SER A 39 -1.38 -21.08 -16.42
N THR A 40 -0.27 -20.63 -17.00
CA THR A 40 0.47 -19.47 -16.48
C THR A 40 -0.36 -18.19 -16.53
N CYS A 41 -1.13 -17.96 -17.60
CA CYS A 41 -2.02 -16.80 -17.68
C CYS A 41 -3.13 -16.86 -16.63
N PHE A 42 -3.67 -18.05 -16.35
CA PHE A 42 -4.61 -18.24 -15.23
C PHE A 42 -3.96 -17.89 -13.89
N SER A 43 -2.76 -18.40 -13.59
CA SER A 43 -2.07 -18.09 -12.33
C SER A 43 -1.78 -16.59 -12.18
N LEU A 44 -1.43 -15.89 -13.27
CA LEU A 44 -1.26 -14.43 -13.26
C LEU A 44 -2.56 -13.69 -12.99
N TYR A 45 -3.67 -14.16 -13.55
CA TYR A 45 -5.00 -13.61 -13.28
C TYR A 45 -5.42 -13.84 -11.83
N ASP A 46 -5.22 -15.04 -11.31
CA ASP A 46 -5.55 -15.38 -9.91
C ASP A 46 -4.73 -14.55 -8.93
N LEU A 47 -3.44 -14.34 -9.21
CA LEU A 47 -2.58 -13.45 -8.43
C LEU A 47 -3.11 -12.01 -8.43
N HIS A 48 -3.57 -11.52 -9.59
CA HIS A 48 -4.20 -10.20 -9.68
C HIS A 48 -5.49 -10.13 -8.85
N GLN A 49 -6.35 -11.15 -8.89
CA GLN A 49 -7.54 -11.21 -8.05
C GLN A 49 -7.18 -11.22 -6.55
N ALA A 50 -6.16 -11.96 -6.15
CA ALA A 50 -5.69 -11.99 -4.77
C ALA A 50 -5.21 -10.61 -4.30
N ARG A 51 -4.51 -9.84 -5.16
CA ARG A 51 -4.13 -8.45 -4.86
C ARG A 51 -5.36 -7.58 -4.61
N LEU A 52 -6.36 -7.63 -5.50
CA LEU A 52 -7.59 -6.84 -5.33
C LEU A 52 -8.32 -7.20 -4.02
N SER A 53 -8.37 -8.48 -3.69
CA SER A 53 -8.95 -8.94 -2.43
C SER A 53 -8.19 -8.42 -1.21
N LEU A 54 -6.86 -8.39 -1.27
CA LEU A 54 -6.03 -7.86 -0.20
C LEU A 54 -6.26 -6.36 0.00
N ASP A 55 -6.28 -5.59 -1.08
CA ASP A 55 -6.53 -4.15 -1.05
C ASP A 55 -7.92 -3.83 -0.46
N SER A 56 -8.94 -4.60 -0.86
CA SER A 56 -10.30 -4.48 -0.34
C SER A 56 -10.37 -4.77 1.17
N ALA A 57 -9.79 -5.88 1.61
CA ALA A 57 -9.75 -6.26 3.01
C ALA A 57 -8.98 -5.23 3.86
N HIS A 58 -7.88 -4.68 3.33
CA HIS A 58 -7.13 -3.64 4.00
C HIS A 58 -7.93 -2.34 4.15
N HIS A 59 -8.63 -1.90 3.10
CA HIS A 59 -9.52 -0.73 3.19
C HIS A 59 -10.67 -0.94 4.19
N GLU A 60 -11.25 -2.13 4.23
CA GLU A 60 -12.29 -2.46 5.21
C GLU A 60 -11.74 -2.40 6.64
N PHE A 61 -10.55 -2.96 6.87
CA PHE A 61 -9.86 -2.88 8.15
C PHE A 61 -9.68 -1.43 8.59
N LEU A 62 -9.15 -0.56 7.72
CA LEU A 62 -8.94 0.85 8.02
C LEU A 62 -10.26 1.57 8.33
N ARG A 63 -11.33 1.30 7.57
CA ARG A 63 -12.66 1.87 7.79
C ARG A 63 -13.18 1.51 9.19
N LYS A 64 -13.04 0.26 9.59
CA LYS A 64 -13.44 -0.21 10.93
C LYS A 64 -12.56 0.35 12.02
N ALA A 65 -11.29 0.62 11.74
CA ALA A 65 -10.34 1.16 12.71
C ALA A 65 -10.52 2.66 13.01
N ILE A 66 -11.22 3.42 12.16
CA ILE A 66 -11.43 4.89 12.27
C ILE A 66 -11.73 5.39 13.70
N PRO A 67 -12.63 4.76 14.49
CA PRO A 67 -12.96 5.25 15.83
C PRO A 67 -11.77 5.25 16.81
N TRP A 68 -10.76 4.41 16.55
CA TRP A 68 -9.62 4.19 17.44
C TRP A 68 -8.28 4.65 16.86
N THR A 69 -8.23 5.01 15.57
CA THR A 69 -7.01 5.50 14.89
C THR A 69 -6.95 7.03 14.73
N GLN A 70 -7.81 7.77 15.43
CA GLN A 70 -7.85 9.24 15.39
C GLN A 70 -6.46 9.83 15.68
N VAL A 71 -6.01 10.62 14.71
CA VAL A 71 -4.67 11.15 14.46
C VAL A 71 -4.05 11.87 15.67
N SER A 72 -2.83 11.46 16.06
CA SER A 72 -1.90 12.32 16.81
C SER A 72 -1.79 13.67 16.11
N LYS A 73 -2.29 14.74 16.75
CA LYS A 73 -2.09 16.11 16.26
C LYS A 73 -0.61 16.30 15.91
N PRO A 74 -0.25 16.79 14.70
CA PRO A 74 1.12 17.20 14.45
C PRO A 74 1.46 18.26 15.50
N ARG A 75 2.44 17.95 16.36
CA ARG A 75 2.95 18.87 17.37
C ARG A 75 3.46 20.09 16.62
N LYS A 76 2.76 21.23 16.73
CA LYS A 76 3.24 22.51 16.18
C LYS A 76 4.68 22.68 16.68
N LYS A 77 5.64 22.68 15.74
CA LYS A 77 7.01 23.11 16.03
C LYS A 77 6.87 24.52 16.62
N ALA A 78 7.26 24.68 17.88
CA ALA A 78 7.25 25.99 18.52
C ALA A 78 8.15 26.91 17.70
N GLU A 79 7.55 27.90 17.04
CA GLU A 79 8.22 29.11 16.61
C GLU A 79 8.75 29.80 17.87
N GLY A 80 10.04 29.64 18.13
CA GLY A 80 10.82 30.50 19.01
C GLY A 80 11.40 31.63 18.19
N SER A 81 10.76 32.79 18.29
CA SER A 81 11.11 34.09 17.74
C SER A 81 12.40 34.68 18.33
N ALA A 82 13.21 35.29 17.45
CA ALA A 82 13.99 36.53 17.60
C ALA A 82 14.84 36.78 18.87
N SER A 83 16.14 37.11 18.71
CA SER A 83 16.61 38.51 18.61
C SER A 83 18.14 38.62 18.72
N SER A 84 18.70 39.39 17.79
CA SER A 84 19.95 40.16 17.72
C SER A 84 20.94 40.16 18.88
N GLN A 85 22.25 40.05 18.56
CA GLN A 85 23.28 40.99 19.07
C GLN A 85 24.60 40.90 18.26
N SER A 86 24.99 42.07 17.77
CA SER A 86 26.32 42.48 17.28
C SER A 86 27.38 42.46 18.38
N SER A 87 28.65 42.09 18.09
CA SER A 87 29.87 42.69 18.69
C SER A 87 31.18 42.11 18.13
N SER A 88 32.19 42.99 18.13
CA SER A 88 33.52 43.04 17.51
C SER A 88 34.60 42.02 17.96
N ALA A 89 35.65 41.86 17.13
CA ALA A 89 37.08 41.53 17.40
C ALA A 89 37.66 40.77 16.18
N LEU A 90 38.81 41.04 15.55
CA LEU A 90 39.97 41.92 15.72
C LEU A 90 40.52 42.22 14.31
#